data_AF-A0A0X3V2D2-F1
#
_entry.id   AF-A0A0X3V2D2-F1
#
_cell.length_a   1.000
_cell.length_b   1.000
_cell.length_c   1.000
_cell.angle_alpha   90.00
_cell.angle_beta   90.00
_cell.angle_gamma   90.00
#
_symmetry.space_group_name_H-M   'P 1'
#
loop_
_entity.id
_entity.type
_entity.pdbx_description
1 polymer ?
#
loop_
_entity_poly.entity_id
_entity_poly.type
_entity_poly.pdbx_seq_one_letter_code
_entity_poly.pdbx_strand_id
1 'polypeptide(L)'
;MSGDQLDSVEALLEEARLAARMPDPAERLRLREAAGLSRAQVAAAVGVGRQTIANWESGVTEPQPPGRMKYLRLLEGLAEIHPAPAQAPAQALAQEPGAGAHPPAAPAGAAWDLTAQTAWRPDGLAVQGAPGPCVRCGVVTPFQSTDGRPLHAGAMCQPTTATPLAPAPTAVTAPAPTPTAVTPPAPAPVPAQAPPPTQAPTTASAPTPAPLPARPLRRARSAARAQSETSSLITQAVHEELERAEGDADAALQALVKRAIPDVMRLFEETRATARYQYTAYPSLPDILHKPSKREPDQIWEARPNFHHPHYSLKAPGDIRVTALDANAAYLSALKCWLPIGKLEHHTGSDGVDPKRSGVHLITPAQWPHPHLPDPLGDREEPGALWITDATLRLLLRLSGPKYGLTDPPTVHESWTSGATENFLDALRKVLAAARETALAEGDAITEAYVKAMYSKFISTMGESIHNREIQRPDWMHLIHSQAYANLWGKAYKAHQAGLEIIAMMGTDELHVTGDWRQVFTEGRGLAQMKIKHSDTAKASGEYTVGKVVR
;
A
#
# COMPACT_ATOMS: atom_id res chain seq x y z
N MET A 1 -29.76 -39.69 0.80
CA MET A 1 -29.66 -38.22 0.73
C MET A 1 -28.23 -37.87 1.09
N SER A 2 -27.54 -37.09 0.26
CA SER A 2 -26.10 -36.85 0.39
C SER A 2 -25.78 -35.75 1.41
N GLY A 3 -24.61 -35.82 2.04
CA GLY A 3 -24.13 -34.77 2.98
C GLY A 3 -24.12 -33.38 2.35
N ASP A 4 -23.78 -33.30 1.07
CA ASP A 4 -23.83 -32.11 0.20
C ASP A 4 -25.16 -31.31 0.29
N GLN A 5 -26.30 -31.98 0.51
CA GLN A 5 -27.58 -31.29 0.75
C GLN A 5 -27.75 -30.79 2.19
N LEU A 6 -27.18 -31.48 3.18
CA LEU A 6 -27.20 -31.07 4.58
C LEU A 6 -26.27 -29.87 4.80
N ASP A 7 -25.08 -29.89 4.21
CA ASP A 7 -24.11 -28.79 4.23
C ASP A 7 -24.70 -27.53 3.56
N SER A 8 -25.45 -27.68 2.47
CA SER A 8 -26.19 -26.58 1.83
C SER A 8 -27.31 -26.02 2.71
N VAL A 9 -28.02 -26.86 3.48
CA VAL A 9 -29.08 -26.39 4.40
C VAL A 9 -28.47 -25.70 5.62
N GLU A 10 -27.41 -26.23 6.20
CA GLU A 10 -26.75 -25.61 7.35
C GLU A 10 -26.05 -24.29 6.96
N ALA A 11 -25.52 -24.19 5.74
CA ALA A 11 -25.00 -22.92 5.20
C ALA A 11 -26.10 -21.85 5.07
N LEU A 12 -27.29 -22.20 4.58
CA LEU A 12 -28.44 -21.30 4.51
C LEU A 12 -28.98 -20.93 5.89
N LEU A 13 -28.92 -21.85 6.86
CA LEU A 13 -29.29 -21.57 8.25
C LEU A 13 -28.28 -20.63 8.93
N GLU A 14 -26.97 -20.80 8.71
CA GLU A 14 -25.96 -19.83 9.16
C GLU A 14 -26.12 -18.46 8.49
N GLU A 15 -26.43 -18.41 7.19
CA GLU A 15 -26.74 -17.15 6.48
C GLU A 15 -27.97 -16.45 7.10
N ALA A 16 -29.05 -17.19 7.38
CA ALA A 16 -30.24 -16.66 8.05
C ALA A 16 -29.94 -16.19 9.49
N ARG A 17 -29.14 -16.93 10.27
CA ARG A 17 -28.69 -16.53 11.62
C ARG A 17 -27.76 -15.31 11.58
N LEU A 18 -26.95 -15.14 10.54
CA LEU A 18 -26.12 -13.94 10.35
C LEU A 18 -26.99 -12.72 10.01
N ALA A 19 -27.99 -12.89 9.15
CA ALA A 19 -28.99 -11.88 8.79
C ALA A 19 -29.95 -11.53 9.94
N ALA A 20 -30.07 -12.37 10.98
CA ALA A 20 -30.92 -12.12 12.13
C ALA A 20 -30.62 -10.76 12.79
N ARG A 21 -31.68 -10.04 13.16
CA ARG A 21 -31.58 -8.70 13.74
C ARG A 21 -30.99 -8.78 15.16
N MET A 22 -29.83 -8.17 15.34
CA MET A 22 -29.21 -7.99 16.65
C MET A 22 -30.13 -7.13 17.55
N PRO A 23 -30.31 -7.45 18.85
CA PRO A 23 -30.97 -6.56 19.80
C PRO A 23 -30.33 -5.17 19.82
N ASP A 24 -31.08 -4.11 20.14
CA ASP A 24 -30.55 -2.74 20.14
C ASP A 24 -29.49 -2.54 21.27
N PRO A 25 -28.51 -1.61 21.12
CA PRO A 25 -27.35 -1.53 22.03
C PRO A 25 -27.66 -1.46 23.53
N ALA A 26 -28.71 -0.72 23.92
CA ALA A 26 -29.15 -0.61 25.31
C ALA A 26 -29.70 -1.93 25.88
N GLU A 27 -30.30 -2.77 25.04
CA GLU A 27 -30.77 -4.10 25.44
C GLU A 27 -29.61 -5.07 25.64
N ARG A 28 -28.57 -5.00 24.79
CA ARG A 28 -27.32 -5.76 24.98
C ARG A 28 -26.68 -5.46 26.33
N LEU A 29 -26.67 -4.18 26.70
CA LEU A 29 -26.18 -3.69 27.98
C LEU A 29 -27.03 -4.23 29.14
N ARG A 30 -28.36 -4.08 29.07
CA ARG A 30 -29.31 -4.59 30.08
C ARG A 30 -29.15 -6.08 30.32
N LEU A 31 -29.11 -6.88 29.25
CA LEU A 31 -29.01 -8.34 29.31
C LEU A 31 -27.72 -8.80 29.98
N ARG A 32 -26.57 -8.19 29.63
CA ARG A 32 -25.30 -8.50 30.29
C ARG A 32 -25.33 -8.16 31.78
N GLU A 33 -25.91 -7.01 32.15
CA GLU A 33 -25.87 -6.51 33.53
C GLU A 33 -26.89 -7.21 34.44
N ALA A 34 -28.06 -7.58 33.93
CA ALA A 34 -29.00 -8.46 34.61
C ALA A 34 -28.39 -9.84 34.93
N ALA A 35 -27.53 -10.35 34.04
CA ALA A 35 -26.77 -11.59 34.21
C ALA A 35 -25.53 -11.46 35.12
N GLY A 36 -25.22 -10.27 35.62
CA GLY A 36 -24.02 -10.00 36.43
C GLY A 36 -22.68 -10.17 35.69
N LEU A 37 -22.69 -10.29 34.37
CA LEU A 37 -21.50 -10.61 33.58
C LEU A 37 -20.63 -9.35 33.34
N SER A 38 -19.32 -9.46 33.56
CA SER A 38 -18.41 -8.40 33.14
C SER A 38 -18.15 -8.43 31.63
N ARG A 39 -17.89 -7.26 31.03
CA ARG A 39 -17.45 -7.15 29.63
C ARG A 39 -16.20 -7.98 29.31
N ALA A 40 -15.38 -8.32 30.30
CA ALA A 40 -14.20 -9.17 30.13
C ALA A 40 -14.55 -10.66 29.98
N GLN A 41 -15.51 -11.17 30.77
CA GLN A 41 -16.01 -12.54 30.64
C GLN A 41 -16.72 -12.75 29.29
N VAL A 42 -17.58 -11.80 28.90
CA VAL A 42 -18.26 -11.83 27.58
C VAL A 42 -17.23 -11.78 26.43
N ALA A 43 -16.25 -10.89 26.51
CA ALA A 43 -15.19 -10.78 25.52
C ALA A 43 -14.39 -12.10 25.35
N ALA A 44 -14.03 -12.75 26.45
CA ALA A 44 -13.31 -14.03 26.44
C ALA A 44 -14.16 -15.17 25.84
N ALA A 45 -15.45 -15.27 26.19
CA ALA A 45 -16.34 -16.30 25.66
C ALA A 45 -16.64 -16.12 24.15
N VAL A 46 -16.78 -14.86 23.70
CA VAL A 46 -17.02 -14.53 22.29
C VAL A 46 -15.73 -14.63 21.46
N GLY A 47 -14.56 -14.36 22.05
CA GLY A 47 -13.27 -14.32 21.36
C GLY A 47 -12.95 -12.95 20.75
N VAL A 48 -13.27 -11.86 21.46
CA VAL A 48 -13.00 -10.46 21.05
C VAL A 48 -12.40 -9.65 22.19
N GLY A 49 -12.06 -8.39 21.96
CA GLY A 49 -11.55 -7.50 23.01
C GLY A 49 -12.63 -6.98 23.96
N ARG A 50 -12.27 -6.72 25.22
CA ARG A 50 -13.16 -6.06 26.23
C ARG A 50 -13.76 -4.74 25.71
N GLN A 51 -12.99 -3.97 24.94
CA GLN A 51 -13.45 -2.72 24.35
C GLN A 51 -14.42 -2.95 23.19
N THR A 52 -14.30 -4.05 22.44
CA THR A 52 -15.24 -4.41 21.38
C THR A 52 -16.65 -4.60 21.94
N ILE A 53 -16.77 -5.32 23.07
CA ILE A 53 -18.04 -5.47 23.79
C ILE A 53 -18.58 -4.11 24.28
N ALA A 54 -17.71 -3.23 24.79
CA ALA A 54 -18.12 -1.88 25.21
C ALA A 54 -18.65 -1.03 24.05
N ASN A 55 -18.05 -1.14 22.85
CA ASN A 55 -18.49 -0.44 21.64
C ASN A 55 -19.82 -1.02 21.11
N TRP A 56 -20.05 -2.33 21.23
CA TRP A 56 -21.31 -2.99 20.86
C TRP A 56 -22.48 -2.60 21.78
N GLU A 57 -22.24 -2.48 23.09
CA GLU A 57 -23.23 -2.04 24.08
C GLU A 57 -23.54 -0.54 24.04
N SER A 58 -22.71 0.27 23.36
CA SER A 58 -22.90 1.71 23.20
C SER A 58 -23.32 2.13 21.78
N GLY A 59 -23.48 1.19 20.86
CA GLY A 59 -23.85 1.47 19.46
C GLY A 59 -22.74 2.11 18.62
N VAL A 60 -21.52 2.22 19.16
CA VAL A 60 -20.36 2.78 18.45
C VAL A 60 -19.91 1.87 17.30
N THR A 61 -20.12 0.55 17.44
CA THR A 61 -19.96 -0.44 16.36
C THR A 61 -21.01 -1.54 16.53
N GLU A 62 -21.39 -2.22 15.46
CA GLU A 62 -22.27 -3.40 15.52
C GLU A 62 -21.50 -4.73 15.67
N PRO A 63 -22.11 -5.80 16.21
CA PRO A 63 -21.48 -7.11 16.30
C PRO A 63 -21.33 -7.80 14.94
N GLN A 64 -20.08 -8.12 14.59
CA GLN A 64 -19.70 -8.75 13.32
C GLN A 64 -19.00 -10.10 13.53
N PRO A 65 -18.99 -11.01 12.52
CA PRO A 65 -18.26 -12.27 12.58
C PRO A 65 -16.75 -12.06 12.87
N PRO A 66 -16.06 -13.03 13.49
CA PRO A 66 -16.57 -14.30 14.01
C PRO A 66 -17.37 -14.16 15.32
N GLY A 67 -17.32 -13.00 15.98
CA GLY A 67 -17.94 -12.78 17.29
C GLY A 67 -19.47 -12.72 17.27
N ARG A 68 -20.08 -12.21 16.18
CA ARG A 68 -21.53 -11.99 16.04
C ARG A 68 -22.37 -13.18 16.48
N MET A 69 -22.07 -14.39 16.00
CA MET A 69 -22.91 -15.56 16.26
C MET A 69 -22.88 -15.99 17.73
N LYS A 70 -21.69 -16.03 18.34
CA LYS A 70 -21.52 -16.34 19.77
C LYS A 70 -22.16 -15.28 20.66
N TYR A 71 -22.09 -14.01 20.26
CA TYR A 71 -22.66 -12.89 21.01
C TYR A 71 -24.19 -12.82 20.87
N LEU A 72 -24.74 -13.05 19.68
CA LEU A 72 -26.19 -13.15 19.46
C LEU A 72 -26.77 -14.32 20.28
N ARG A 73 -26.22 -15.53 20.16
CA ARG A 73 -26.65 -16.70 20.93
C ARG A 73 -26.55 -16.50 22.45
N LEU A 74 -25.55 -15.75 22.92
CA LEU A 74 -25.47 -15.35 24.32
C LEU A 74 -26.62 -14.41 24.69
N LEU A 75 -26.87 -13.36 23.90
CA LEU A 75 -27.95 -12.40 24.15
C LEU A 75 -29.34 -13.04 24.10
N GLU A 76 -29.59 -13.97 23.17
CA GLU A 76 -30.82 -14.75 23.07
C GLU A 76 -31.07 -15.56 24.37
N GLY A 77 -30.09 -16.37 24.80
CA GLY A 77 -30.21 -17.12 26.05
C GLY A 77 -30.30 -16.23 27.30
N LEU A 78 -29.66 -15.05 27.30
CA LEU A 78 -29.84 -14.07 28.38
C LEU A 78 -31.22 -13.41 28.35
N ALA A 79 -31.87 -13.27 27.19
CA ALA A 79 -33.22 -12.73 27.08
C ALA A 79 -34.29 -13.71 27.56
N GLU A 80 -34.07 -15.01 27.38
CA GLU A 80 -34.90 -16.08 27.99
C GLU A 80 -34.81 -16.06 29.53
N ILE A 81 -33.62 -15.83 30.09
CA ILE A 81 -33.37 -15.78 31.54
C ILE A 81 -33.81 -14.44 32.16
N HIS A 82 -33.66 -13.33 31.43
CA HIS A 82 -33.94 -11.97 31.90
C HIS A 82 -34.92 -11.24 30.95
N PRO A 83 -36.16 -11.71 30.80
CA PRO A 83 -37.14 -11.12 29.88
C PRO A 83 -37.37 -9.63 30.18
N ALA A 84 -37.61 -8.85 29.13
CA ALA A 84 -37.85 -7.42 29.24
C ALA A 84 -39.21 -7.13 29.92
N PRO A 85 -39.32 -6.12 30.79
CA PRO A 85 -40.61 -5.68 31.32
C PRO A 85 -41.46 -5.11 30.18
N ALA A 86 -42.73 -5.54 30.11
CA ALA A 86 -43.62 -5.21 29.01
C ALA A 86 -43.84 -3.69 28.87
N GLN A 87 -43.39 -3.10 27.76
CA GLN A 87 -43.61 -1.70 27.42
C GLN A 87 -44.93 -1.53 26.67
N ALA A 88 -45.75 -0.57 27.09
CA ALA A 88 -46.96 -0.18 26.37
C ALA A 88 -46.58 0.51 25.04
N PRO A 89 -47.38 0.34 23.96
CA PRO A 89 -47.00 0.81 22.63
C PRO A 89 -46.96 2.34 22.53
N ALA A 90 -45.77 2.89 22.30
CA ALA A 90 -45.60 4.29 21.94
C ALA A 90 -46.10 4.56 20.52
N GLN A 91 -46.89 5.62 20.34
CA GLN A 91 -47.50 5.95 19.05
C GLN A 91 -46.49 6.58 18.09
N ALA A 92 -46.48 6.13 16.83
CA ALA A 92 -45.75 6.79 15.77
C ALA A 92 -46.47 8.10 15.36
N LEU A 93 -45.78 9.24 15.49
CA LEU A 93 -46.24 10.51 14.94
C LEU A 93 -45.63 10.71 13.55
N ALA A 94 -46.49 10.99 12.57
CA ALA A 94 -46.10 11.22 11.19
C ALA A 94 -45.39 12.56 11.00
N GLN A 95 -44.53 12.64 9.98
CA GLN A 95 -43.99 13.89 9.45
C GLN A 95 -44.72 14.24 8.15
N GLU A 96 -45.14 15.49 7.99
CA GLU A 96 -45.64 16.04 6.72
C GLU A 96 -44.62 16.99 6.08
N PRO A 97 -44.61 17.16 4.75
CA PRO A 97 -43.58 17.89 4.03
C PRO A 97 -43.85 19.41 3.94
N GLY A 98 -42.78 20.21 4.04
CA GLY A 98 -42.77 21.64 3.72
C GLY A 98 -41.82 21.94 2.55
N ALA A 99 -42.22 22.83 1.64
CA ALA A 99 -41.49 23.10 0.39
C ALA A 99 -41.26 24.59 0.11
N GLY A 100 -40.10 24.91 -0.48
CA GLY A 100 -39.74 26.23 -1.02
C GLY A 100 -38.90 27.13 -0.09
N ALA A 101 -38.06 28.04 -0.59
CA ALA A 101 -37.60 28.21 -1.99
C ALA A 101 -36.32 29.07 -2.11
N HIS A 102 -35.49 28.72 -3.10
CA HIS A 102 -34.47 29.55 -3.79
C HIS A 102 -33.16 30.00 -3.07
N PRO A 103 -32.10 30.36 -3.84
CA PRO A 103 -30.71 30.36 -3.37
C PRO A 103 -30.01 31.74 -3.44
N PRO A 104 -28.69 31.79 -3.12
CA PRO A 104 -27.78 32.75 -3.74
C PRO A 104 -26.53 32.12 -4.40
N ALA A 105 -26.18 32.70 -5.56
CA ALA A 105 -24.85 32.88 -6.18
C ALA A 105 -23.72 31.83 -6.00
N ALA A 106 -23.19 31.37 -7.15
CA ALA A 106 -21.84 30.79 -7.24
C ALA A 106 -20.74 31.87 -7.27
N PRO A 107 -19.56 31.63 -6.68
CA PRO A 107 -18.32 32.29 -7.06
C PRO A 107 -17.65 31.53 -8.22
N ALA A 108 -17.04 32.25 -9.17
CA ALA A 108 -16.29 31.65 -10.27
C ALA A 108 -14.81 31.42 -9.91
N GLY A 109 -14.21 30.39 -10.50
CA GLY A 109 -12.79 30.41 -10.89
C GLY A 109 -11.73 30.61 -9.80
N ALA A 110 -11.77 29.83 -8.72
CA ALA A 110 -10.59 29.67 -7.86
C ALA A 110 -9.70 28.52 -8.37
N ALA A 111 -8.68 28.84 -9.17
CA ALA A 111 -7.66 27.86 -9.57
C ALA A 111 -6.82 27.47 -8.34
N TRP A 112 -7.09 26.31 -7.75
CA TRP A 112 -6.40 25.85 -6.55
C TRP A 112 -5.00 25.33 -6.90
N ASP A 113 -3.97 25.92 -6.29
CA ASP A 113 -2.58 25.60 -6.60
C ASP A 113 -2.16 24.27 -5.92
N LEU A 114 -1.99 23.22 -6.71
CA LEU A 114 -1.92 21.80 -6.30
C LEU A 114 -0.55 21.39 -5.71
N THR A 115 0.09 22.26 -4.94
CA THR A 115 1.55 22.22 -4.72
C THR A 115 2.12 21.14 -3.80
N ALA A 116 1.27 20.38 -3.11
CA ALA A 116 1.68 19.40 -2.08
C ALA A 116 1.37 17.94 -2.46
N GLN A 117 1.32 17.61 -3.76
CA GLN A 117 0.74 16.36 -4.26
C GLN A 117 1.51 15.07 -3.93
N THR A 118 2.85 15.07 -3.92
CA THR A 118 3.69 13.88 -3.64
C THR A 118 5.08 14.32 -3.14
N ALA A 119 6.11 13.46 -3.20
CA ALA A 119 7.53 13.86 -3.06
C ALA A 119 8.05 14.72 -4.24
N TRP A 120 7.15 15.36 -4.99
CA TRP A 120 7.39 16.18 -6.17
C TRP A 120 6.58 17.49 -6.08
N ARG A 121 7.17 18.57 -6.60
CA ARG A 121 6.64 19.94 -6.68
C ARG A 121 5.73 20.12 -7.92
N PRO A 122 5.02 21.27 -8.08
CA PRO A 122 4.24 21.60 -9.30
C PRO A 122 5.00 21.50 -10.61
N ASP A 123 6.27 21.91 -10.60
CA ASP A 123 7.24 21.81 -11.71
C ASP A 123 7.62 20.35 -12.04
N GLY A 124 7.15 19.38 -11.25
CA GLY A 124 7.47 17.97 -11.37
C GLY A 124 8.94 17.64 -11.07
N LEU A 125 9.69 18.55 -10.42
CA LEU A 125 10.96 18.26 -9.77
C LEU A 125 10.69 17.66 -8.39
N ALA A 126 11.57 16.77 -7.92
CA ALA A 126 11.42 16.20 -6.59
C ALA A 126 11.66 17.27 -5.52
N VAL A 127 10.92 17.24 -4.41
CA VAL A 127 11.02 18.25 -3.34
C VAL A 127 12.46 18.29 -2.81
N GLN A 128 13.16 19.40 -3.02
CA GLN A 128 14.53 19.57 -2.52
C GLN A 128 14.59 20.37 -1.21
N GLY A 129 15.61 20.07 -0.40
CA GLY A 129 15.99 20.81 0.80
C GLY A 129 17.45 20.56 1.16
N ALA A 130 17.82 20.77 2.43
CA ALA A 130 19.19 20.57 2.91
C ALA A 130 19.69 19.14 2.62
N PRO A 131 20.83 18.97 1.91
CA PRO A 131 21.34 17.65 1.56
C PRO A 131 21.65 16.80 2.79
N GLY A 132 21.15 15.56 2.81
CA GLY A 132 21.34 14.64 3.92
C GLY A 132 21.36 13.18 3.49
N PRO A 133 21.82 12.26 4.35
CA PRO A 133 21.89 10.84 4.02
C PRO A 133 20.48 10.29 3.77
N CYS A 134 20.26 9.74 2.57
CA CYS A 134 18.99 9.17 2.16
C CYS A 134 18.57 8.06 3.14
N VAL A 135 17.36 8.16 3.71
CA VAL A 135 16.84 7.26 4.77
C VAL A 135 16.60 5.80 4.34
N ARG A 136 17.13 5.39 3.18
CA ARG A 136 17.07 4.04 2.61
C ARG A 136 18.43 3.48 2.17
N CYS A 137 19.40 4.31 1.79
CA CYS A 137 20.69 3.87 1.26
C CYS A 137 21.92 4.66 1.75
N GLY A 138 21.74 5.63 2.66
CA GLY A 138 22.82 6.42 3.25
C GLY A 138 23.47 7.47 2.33
N VAL A 139 23.47 7.24 1.01
CA VAL A 139 23.94 8.20 0.00
C VAL A 139 23.30 9.57 0.19
N VAL A 140 24.10 10.63 0.17
CA VAL A 140 23.61 12.00 0.38
C VAL A 140 22.73 12.42 -0.78
N THR A 141 21.56 12.96 -0.47
CA THR A 141 20.57 13.41 -1.46
C THR A 141 20.00 14.77 -1.09
N PRO A 142 19.75 15.68 -2.05
CA PRO A 142 19.01 16.92 -1.80
C PRO A 142 17.50 16.69 -1.73
N PHE A 143 17.00 15.55 -2.21
CA PHE A 143 15.57 15.27 -2.35
C PHE A 143 14.94 14.79 -1.03
N GLN A 144 13.65 15.08 -0.82
CA GLN A 144 12.91 14.82 0.41
C GLN A 144 11.58 14.10 0.17
N SER A 145 11.13 13.36 1.19
CA SER A 145 9.75 12.85 1.27
C SER A 145 8.75 13.95 1.65
N THR A 146 7.45 13.64 1.55
CA THR A 146 6.34 14.45 2.09
C THR A 146 6.48 14.76 3.59
N ASP A 147 7.27 13.97 4.31
CA ASP A 147 7.53 14.10 5.75
C ASP A 147 8.85 14.87 6.03
N GLY A 148 9.43 15.53 5.01
CA GLY A 148 10.64 16.34 5.11
C GLY A 148 11.95 15.57 5.30
N ARG A 149 11.99 14.26 5.01
CA ARG A 149 13.17 13.41 5.25
C ARG A 149 13.95 13.15 3.95
N PRO A 150 15.30 13.19 3.95
CA PRO A 150 16.11 12.92 2.75
C PRO A 150 15.78 11.55 2.13
N LEU A 151 15.32 11.53 0.88
CA LEU A 151 14.82 10.33 0.20
C LEU A 151 14.93 10.48 -1.32
N HIS A 152 15.51 9.47 -1.99
CA HIS A 152 15.48 9.38 -3.45
C HIS A 152 14.05 9.21 -3.98
N ALA A 153 13.66 10.12 -4.89
CA ALA A 153 12.36 10.10 -5.53
C ALA A 153 12.17 8.82 -6.39
N GLY A 154 10.92 8.36 -6.50
CA GLY A 154 10.60 7.13 -7.25
C GLY A 154 11.27 5.85 -6.72
N ALA A 155 11.74 5.85 -5.46
CA ALA A 155 12.49 4.75 -4.84
C ALA A 155 13.81 4.37 -5.53
N MET A 156 14.37 5.25 -6.38
CA MET A 156 15.61 5.05 -7.15
C MET A 156 16.87 5.14 -6.26
N CYS A 157 17.01 4.24 -5.30
CA CYS A 157 18.24 4.04 -4.53
C CYS A 157 19.16 3.10 -5.30
N GLN A 158 20.30 3.61 -5.80
CA GLN A 158 21.38 2.73 -6.24
C GLN A 158 22.02 2.05 -5.02
N PRO A 159 22.43 0.77 -5.12
CA PRO A 159 23.23 0.11 -4.10
C PRO A 159 24.64 0.70 -4.07
N THR A 160 25.17 0.95 -2.89
CA THR A 160 26.49 1.58 -2.72
C THR A 160 27.61 0.53 -2.89
N THR A 161 28.02 0.25 -4.12
CA THR A 161 29.27 -0.49 -4.42
C THR A 161 30.50 0.37 -4.13
N ALA A 162 30.79 0.57 -2.84
CA ALA A 162 31.97 1.27 -2.35
C ALA A 162 32.67 0.45 -1.26
N THR A 163 33.36 -0.61 -1.66
CA THR A 163 34.40 -1.23 -0.82
C THR A 163 35.45 -0.17 -0.48
N PRO A 164 35.70 0.16 0.80
CA PRO A 164 36.71 1.16 1.14
C PRO A 164 38.11 0.63 0.82
N LEU A 165 38.71 1.09 -0.28
CA LEU A 165 40.10 0.81 -0.58
C LEU A 165 40.97 1.54 0.44
N ALA A 166 41.75 0.80 1.23
CA ALA A 166 42.57 1.40 2.28
C ALA A 166 43.65 2.32 1.68
N PRO A 167 43.83 3.55 2.20
CA PRO A 167 44.87 4.45 1.72
C PRO A 167 46.25 3.94 2.15
N ALA A 168 47.19 3.90 1.20
CA ALA A 168 48.60 3.63 1.50
C ALA A 168 49.22 4.79 2.31
N PRO A 169 50.18 4.52 3.21
CA PRO A 169 50.70 5.53 4.13
C PRO A 169 51.71 6.49 3.47
N THR A 170 51.41 7.78 3.46
CA THR A 170 52.40 8.83 3.18
C THR A 170 53.25 9.12 4.42
N ALA A 171 54.54 9.45 4.23
CA ALA A 171 55.53 9.53 5.31
C ALA A 171 55.36 10.72 6.27
N VAL A 172 55.94 10.57 7.47
CA VAL A 172 55.89 11.54 8.58
C VAL A 172 57.02 12.58 8.49
N THR A 173 56.74 13.84 8.84
CA THR A 173 57.77 14.82 9.26
C THR A 173 57.19 15.84 10.24
N ALA A 174 58.00 16.31 11.19
CA ALA A 174 57.65 17.19 12.32
C ALA A 174 58.94 17.79 12.94
N PRO A 175 58.90 18.72 13.93
CA PRO A 175 58.09 19.96 14.00
C PRO A 175 58.86 21.22 14.54
N ALA A 176 58.32 22.43 14.29
CA ALA A 176 58.50 23.70 15.06
C ALA A 176 59.94 24.32 15.14
N PRO A 177 60.19 25.53 15.74
CA PRO A 177 59.28 26.53 16.35
C PRO A 177 59.48 28.02 15.89
N THR A 178 58.80 28.96 16.59
CA THR A 178 58.80 30.45 16.54
C THR A 178 60.05 31.11 17.22
N PRO A 179 60.29 32.47 17.29
CA PRO A 179 59.37 33.65 17.36
C PRO A 179 59.78 34.92 16.53
N THR A 180 59.15 36.11 16.61
CA THR A 180 59.37 37.24 17.59
C THR A 180 58.37 38.42 17.34
N ALA A 181 58.28 39.43 18.23
CA ALA A 181 57.17 40.40 18.37
C ALA A 181 57.48 41.90 18.06
N VAL A 182 56.45 42.77 18.12
CA VAL A 182 56.48 44.27 18.18
C VAL A 182 55.32 44.78 19.09
N THR A 183 55.46 45.93 19.77
CA THR A 183 54.55 46.41 20.86
C THR A 183 54.26 47.97 20.83
N PRO A 184 53.79 48.73 21.87
CA PRO A 184 52.65 49.69 21.76
C PRO A 184 53.01 51.20 22.03
N PRO A 185 52.00 52.12 22.17
CA PRO A 185 51.53 52.66 23.49
C PRO A 185 49.98 52.95 23.57
N ALA A 186 49.20 52.89 24.67
CA ALA A 186 49.18 53.53 26.03
C ALA A 186 48.34 54.86 26.11
N PRO A 187 47.81 55.39 27.27
CA PRO A 187 47.37 54.79 28.57
C PRO A 187 46.05 55.37 29.23
N ALA A 188 45.60 54.73 30.35
CA ALA A 188 44.90 55.16 31.63
C ALA A 188 44.22 56.57 31.83
N PRO A 189 43.25 56.80 32.80
CA PRO A 189 43.17 56.21 34.16
C PRO A 189 41.75 55.99 34.83
N VAL A 190 41.76 55.75 36.16
CA VAL A 190 40.67 55.42 37.15
C VAL A 190 41.11 55.94 38.57
N PRO A 191 40.44 55.78 39.76
CA PRO A 191 39.28 54.93 40.19
C PRO A 191 38.22 55.58 41.16
N ALA A 192 37.21 54.82 41.64
CA ALA A 192 36.55 54.96 42.97
C ALA A 192 35.66 53.72 43.34
N GLN A 193 35.36 53.48 44.63
CA GLN A 193 34.55 52.35 45.15
C GLN A 193 33.60 52.75 46.31
N ALA A 194 32.48 52.02 46.48
CA ALA A 194 31.67 51.89 47.70
C ALA A 194 30.87 50.54 47.69
N PRO A 195 30.39 49.99 48.83
CA PRO A 195 30.23 48.52 48.97
C PRO A 195 28.73 48.07 49.21
N PRO A 196 28.34 46.94 49.87
CA PRO A 196 27.39 45.99 49.26
C PRO A 196 26.17 45.61 50.14
N PRO A 197 25.31 44.66 49.69
CA PRO A 197 24.63 43.77 50.64
C PRO A 197 24.53 42.27 50.24
N THR A 198 24.91 41.42 51.20
CA THR A 198 24.27 40.14 51.62
C THR A 198 24.12 38.93 50.65
N GLN A 199 24.48 37.75 51.15
CA GLN A 199 24.30 36.42 50.50
C GLN A 199 23.12 35.62 51.09
N ALA A 200 22.53 34.73 50.31
CA ALA A 200 21.64 33.63 50.71
C ALA A 200 21.71 32.50 49.64
N PRO A 201 21.35 31.23 49.94
CA PRO A 201 22.39 30.20 50.09
C PRO A 201 22.46 29.13 48.99
N THR A 202 23.48 28.28 49.08
CA THR A 202 23.77 27.16 48.17
C THR A 202 22.81 25.97 48.31
N THR A 203 22.50 25.34 47.17
CA THR A 203 21.87 24.00 47.09
C THR A 203 22.84 22.98 46.48
N ALA A 204 22.85 21.76 47.01
CA ALA A 204 23.90 20.77 46.73
C ALA A 204 23.81 20.09 45.34
N SER A 205 24.97 19.69 44.82
CA SER A 205 25.08 18.87 43.61
C SER A 205 24.59 17.45 43.84
N ALA A 206 23.64 16.99 43.03
CA ALA A 206 23.31 15.56 42.89
C ALA A 206 24.27 14.90 41.87
N PRO A 207 24.59 13.60 42.01
CA PRO A 207 25.50 12.91 41.11
C PRO A 207 24.89 12.70 39.71
N THR A 208 25.66 12.98 38.66
CA THR A 208 25.26 12.80 37.27
C THR A 208 24.95 11.33 36.96
N PRO A 209 23.71 10.97 36.56
CA PRO A 209 23.41 9.62 36.09
C PRO A 209 24.12 9.36 34.76
N ALA A 210 24.74 8.18 34.62
CA ALA A 210 25.45 7.80 33.40
C ALA A 210 24.52 7.82 32.17
N PRO A 211 25.00 8.27 30.99
CA PRO A 211 24.15 8.48 29.82
C PRO A 211 23.60 7.15 29.27
N LEU A 212 22.33 6.88 29.56
CA LEU A 212 21.59 5.78 28.94
C LEU A 212 21.53 6.00 27.41
N PRO A 213 21.74 4.95 26.59
CA PRO A 213 21.75 5.08 25.14
C PRO A 213 20.40 5.62 24.64
N ALA A 214 20.47 6.66 23.80
CA ALA A 214 19.33 7.52 23.48
C ALA A 214 18.09 6.73 23.01
N ARG A 215 16.92 7.16 23.49
CA ARG A 215 15.59 6.54 23.25
C ARG A 215 15.31 6.14 21.78
N PRO A 216 15.76 6.86 20.74
CA PRO A 216 15.63 6.43 19.34
C PRO A 216 16.37 5.13 19.01
N LEU A 217 17.59 4.92 19.53
CA LEU A 217 18.41 3.73 19.24
C LEU A 217 17.78 2.45 19.81
N ARG A 218 17.20 2.51 21.01
CA ARG A 218 16.47 1.37 21.59
C ARG A 218 15.24 1.01 20.74
N ARG A 219 14.50 2.01 20.23
CA ARG A 219 13.34 1.81 19.34
C ARG A 219 13.74 1.25 17.96
N ALA A 220 14.85 1.71 17.39
CA ALA A 220 15.37 1.18 16.13
C ALA A 220 15.79 -0.30 16.28
N ARG A 221 16.49 -0.65 17.37
CA ARG A 221 16.88 -2.04 17.68
C ARG A 221 15.67 -2.96 17.90
N SER A 222 14.62 -2.50 18.58
CA SER A 222 13.40 -3.31 18.75
C SER A 222 12.63 -3.51 17.43
N ALA A 223 12.58 -2.49 16.56
CA ALA A 223 11.93 -2.61 15.25
C ALA A 223 12.70 -3.56 14.31
N ALA A 224 14.03 -3.47 14.28
CA ALA A 224 14.88 -4.39 13.50
C ALA A 224 14.76 -5.84 14.01
N ARG A 225 14.69 -6.04 15.34
CA ARG A 225 14.46 -7.36 15.93
C ARG A 225 13.11 -7.94 15.52
N ALA A 226 12.01 -7.18 15.67
CA ALA A 226 10.68 -7.65 15.26
C ALA A 226 10.62 -7.97 13.76
N GLN A 227 11.25 -7.16 12.90
CA GLN A 227 11.35 -7.46 11.47
C GLN A 227 12.15 -8.75 11.21
N SER A 228 13.21 -9.04 11.98
CA SER A 228 13.96 -10.29 11.90
C SER A 228 13.14 -11.50 12.35
N GLU A 229 12.35 -11.35 13.43
CA GLU A 229 11.47 -12.40 13.96
C GLU A 229 10.37 -12.74 12.93
N THR A 230 9.63 -11.75 12.42
CA THR A 230 8.63 -11.94 11.37
C THR A 230 9.22 -12.44 10.04
N SER A 231 10.46 -12.08 9.69
CA SER A 231 11.13 -12.64 8.49
C SER A 231 11.49 -14.11 8.69
N SER A 232 11.90 -14.50 9.91
CA SER A 232 12.31 -15.88 10.22
C SER A 232 11.17 -16.90 10.07
N LEU A 233 9.91 -16.46 10.18
CA LEU A 233 8.73 -17.30 9.92
C LEU A 233 8.70 -17.91 8.51
N ILE A 234 9.24 -17.21 7.50
CA ILE A 234 9.29 -17.73 6.12
C ILE A 234 10.32 -18.85 6.03
N THR A 235 11.51 -18.63 6.59
CA THR A 235 12.60 -19.63 6.61
C THR A 235 12.24 -20.85 7.46
N GLN A 236 11.61 -20.64 8.63
CA GLN A 236 11.09 -21.71 9.48
C GLN A 236 10.02 -22.52 8.75
N ALA A 237 9.04 -21.86 8.14
CA ALA A 237 8.00 -22.53 7.35
C ALA A 237 8.59 -23.42 6.25
N VAL A 238 9.61 -22.96 5.52
CA VAL A 238 10.28 -23.72 4.46
C VAL A 238 11.09 -24.89 5.03
N HIS A 239 11.81 -24.69 6.13
CA HIS A 239 12.57 -25.73 6.80
C HIS A 239 11.66 -26.86 7.34
N GLU A 240 10.55 -26.51 8.01
CA GLU A 240 9.56 -27.46 8.53
C GLU A 240 8.94 -28.35 7.44
N GLU A 241 8.58 -27.78 6.28
CA GLU A 241 8.01 -28.58 5.19
C GLU A 241 9.08 -29.42 4.47
N LEU A 242 10.33 -28.95 4.38
CA LEU A 242 11.45 -29.75 3.85
C LEU A 242 11.79 -30.94 4.75
N GLU A 243 11.82 -30.75 6.07
CA GLU A 243 11.98 -31.85 7.03
C GLU A 243 10.83 -32.85 6.94
N ARG A 244 9.58 -32.37 6.86
CA ARG A 244 8.39 -33.23 6.74
C ARG A 244 8.27 -33.96 5.40
N ALA A 245 8.86 -33.40 4.35
CA ALA A 245 8.96 -34.02 3.03
C ALA A 245 10.20 -34.93 2.87
N GLU A 246 10.97 -35.16 3.95
CA GLU A 246 12.22 -35.94 3.93
C GLU A 246 13.24 -35.43 2.88
N GLY A 247 13.19 -34.14 2.54
CA GLY A 247 14.01 -33.49 1.52
C GLY A 247 13.40 -33.41 0.12
N ASP A 248 12.19 -33.94 -0.13
CA ASP A 248 11.47 -33.74 -1.40
C ASP A 248 11.05 -32.28 -1.57
N ALA A 249 11.77 -31.57 -2.43
CA ALA A 249 11.57 -30.16 -2.74
C ALA A 249 10.19 -29.86 -3.38
N ASP A 250 9.67 -30.75 -4.22
CA ASP A 250 8.40 -30.56 -4.91
C ASP A 250 7.22 -30.84 -3.96
N ALA A 251 7.32 -31.88 -3.12
CA ALA A 251 6.33 -32.14 -2.07
C ALA A 251 6.29 -31.01 -1.02
N ALA A 252 7.46 -30.55 -0.57
CA ALA A 252 7.59 -29.40 0.34
C ALA A 252 6.98 -28.14 -0.29
N LEU A 253 7.33 -27.81 -1.54
CA LEU A 253 6.78 -26.65 -2.24
C LEU A 253 5.26 -26.77 -2.43
N GLN A 254 4.71 -27.95 -2.72
CA GLN A 254 3.27 -28.15 -2.80
C GLN A 254 2.57 -27.97 -1.44
N ALA A 255 3.19 -28.36 -0.32
CA ALA A 255 2.67 -28.12 1.02
C ALA A 255 2.70 -26.62 1.37
N LEU A 256 3.83 -25.97 1.14
CA LEU A 256 4.03 -24.52 1.31
C LEU A 256 3.01 -23.70 0.49
N VAL A 257 2.82 -24.04 -0.79
CA VAL A 257 1.84 -23.36 -1.66
C VAL A 257 0.41 -23.52 -1.14
N LYS A 258 0.07 -24.61 -0.44
CA LYS A 258 -1.23 -24.77 0.24
C LYS A 258 -1.32 -23.88 1.50
N ARG A 259 -0.27 -23.84 2.33
CA ARG A 259 -0.21 -23.04 3.58
C ARG A 259 0.02 -21.52 3.36
N ALA A 260 0.39 -21.11 2.15
CA ALA A 260 0.70 -19.72 1.78
C ALA A 260 -0.39 -18.67 2.08
N ILE A 261 -1.67 -19.05 2.24
CA ILE A 261 -2.74 -18.13 2.69
C ILE A 261 -2.65 -17.87 4.21
N PRO A 262 -2.82 -18.86 5.11
CA PRO A 262 -2.71 -18.60 6.55
C PRO A 262 -1.33 -18.06 6.97
N ASP A 263 -0.24 -18.47 6.30
CA ASP A 263 1.09 -17.92 6.61
C ASP A 263 1.23 -16.43 6.21
N VAL A 264 0.73 -16.00 5.04
CA VAL A 264 0.79 -14.57 4.66
C VAL A 264 -0.19 -13.71 5.46
N MET A 265 -1.30 -14.28 5.93
CA MET A 265 -2.22 -13.63 6.86
C MET A 265 -1.59 -13.45 8.26
N ARG A 266 -0.86 -14.46 8.78
CA ARG A 266 -0.05 -14.32 10.01
C ARG A 266 1.02 -13.22 9.85
N LEU A 267 1.75 -13.21 8.75
CA LEU A 267 2.74 -12.15 8.45
C LEU A 267 2.08 -10.76 8.36
N PHE A 268 0.86 -10.67 7.82
CA PHE A 268 0.10 -9.43 7.79
C PHE A 268 -0.30 -8.98 9.20
N GLU A 269 -0.81 -9.87 10.05
CA GLU A 269 -1.15 -9.54 11.44
C GLU A 269 0.08 -9.07 12.23
N GLU A 270 1.21 -9.77 12.16
CA GLU A 270 2.44 -9.35 12.86
C GLU A 270 2.94 -7.98 12.39
N THR A 271 2.97 -7.74 11.08
CA THR A 271 3.31 -6.41 10.52
C THR A 271 2.22 -5.33 10.76
N ARG A 272 1.10 -5.71 11.37
CA ARG A 272 0.05 -4.82 11.91
C ARG A 272 0.03 -4.72 13.44
N ALA A 273 0.73 -5.58 14.20
CA ALA A 273 0.70 -5.58 15.66
C ALA A 273 1.13 -4.25 16.34
N THR A 274 1.89 -3.40 15.62
CA THR A 274 2.28 -2.05 16.07
C THR A 274 1.81 -0.93 15.13
N ALA A 275 0.77 -1.20 14.32
CA ALA A 275 0.23 -0.25 13.36
C ALA A 275 -0.37 1.00 14.01
N ARG A 276 -0.19 2.16 13.35
CA ARG A 276 -0.92 3.39 13.69
C ARG A 276 -2.37 3.39 13.22
N TYR A 277 -2.64 2.70 12.11
CA TYR A 277 -3.95 2.66 11.47
C TYR A 277 -4.59 1.29 11.67
N GLN A 278 -5.76 1.27 12.29
CA GLN A 278 -6.71 0.18 12.17
C GLN A 278 -7.36 0.23 10.78
N TYR A 279 -7.96 -0.89 10.37
CA TYR A 279 -8.70 -1.00 9.12
C TYR A 279 -9.97 -1.82 9.36
N THR A 280 -10.99 -1.62 8.55
CA THR A 280 -12.14 -2.53 8.51
C THR A 280 -11.87 -3.63 7.49
N ALA A 281 -11.90 -4.89 7.93
CA ALA A 281 -11.77 -6.06 7.06
C ALA A 281 -13.03 -6.32 6.21
N TYR A 282 -14.19 -5.87 6.72
CA TYR A 282 -15.52 -5.97 6.11
C TYR A 282 -16.22 -4.60 6.14
N PRO A 283 -15.79 -3.61 5.34
CA PRO A 283 -16.48 -2.34 5.22
C PRO A 283 -17.81 -2.51 4.49
N SER A 284 -18.77 -1.63 4.78
CA SER A 284 -19.88 -1.37 3.86
C SER A 284 -19.29 -0.64 2.65
N LEU A 285 -19.33 -1.30 1.50
CA LEU A 285 -18.92 -0.78 0.19
C LEU A 285 -20.17 -0.39 -0.64
N PRO A 286 -20.03 0.52 -1.61
CA PRO A 286 -21.05 0.77 -2.63
C PRO A 286 -21.15 -0.41 -3.61
N ASP A 287 -22.35 -0.62 -4.18
CA ASP A 287 -22.69 -1.72 -5.09
C ASP A 287 -21.77 -1.83 -6.31
N ILE A 288 -21.12 -0.74 -6.72
CA ILE A 288 -20.12 -0.71 -7.82
C ILE A 288 -18.86 -1.57 -7.54
N LEU A 289 -18.59 -1.85 -6.27
CA LEU A 289 -17.48 -2.70 -5.81
C LEU A 289 -17.92 -4.15 -5.50
N HIS A 290 -19.20 -4.45 -5.65
CA HIS A 290 -19.75 -5.80 -5.57
C HIS A 290 -19.96 -6.37 -6.96
N LYS A 291 -19.74 -7.67 -7.13
CA LYS A 291 -19.82 -8.29 -8.45
C LYS A 291 -21.28 -8.47 -8.90
N PRO A 292 -21.72 -7.94 -10.07
CA PRO A 292 -23.12 -7.98 -10.48
C PRO A 292 -23.71 -9.41 -10.53
N SER A 293 -22.95 -10.35 -11.07
CA SER A 293 -23.20 -11.78 -10.92
C SER A 293 -21.94 -12.60 -11.12
N LYS A 294 -22.00 -13.90 -10.83
CA LYS A 294 -20.89 -14.85 -11.04
C LYS A 294 -20.38 -14.92 -12.49
N ARG A 295 -21.16 -14.46 -13.49
CA ARG A 295 -20.84 -14.56 -14.93
C ARG A 295 -20.45 -13.23 -15.58
N GLU A 296 -20.83 -12.11 -15.01
CA GLU A 296 -20.52 -10.77 -15.53
C GLU A 296 -19.10 -10.33 -15.13
N PRO A 297 -18.50 -9.34 -15.80
CA PRO A 297 -17.27 -8.70 -15.34
C PRO A 297 -17.53 -7.85 -14.09
N ASP A 298 -16.45 -7.48 -13.40
CA ASP A 298 -16.50 -6.49 -12.33
C ASP A 298 -16.65 -5.08 -12.95
N GLN A 299 -17.36 -4.17 -12.28
CA GLN A 299 -17.68 -2.85 -12.85
C GLN A 299 -16.51 -1.86 -12.81
N ILE A 300 -15.43 -2.19 -12.10
CA ILE A 300 -14.21 -1.39 -11.98
C ILE A 300 -13.24 -1.74 -13.11
N TRP A 301 -12.99 -0.78 -14.00
CA TRP A 301 -12.00 -0.92 -15.06
C TRP A 301 -10.58 -0.70 -14.51
N GLU A 302 -9.84 -1.80 -14.36
CA GLU A 302 -8.47 -1.78 -13.80
C GLU A 302 -7.41 -1.19 -14.74
N ALA A 303 -7.75 -0.89 -16.01
CA ALA A 303 -6.82 -0.47 -17.06
C ALA A 303 -5.71 -1.49 -17.40
N ARG A 304 -6.10 -2.75 -17.62
CA ARG A 304 -5.17 -3.84 -17.99
C ARG A 304 -4.55 -3.63 -19.39
N PRO A 305 -3.22 -3.65 -19.54
CA PRO A 305 -2.53 -3.52 -20.83
C PRO A 305 -2.75 -4.69 -21.79
N ASN A 306 -3.03 -4.35 -23.05
CA ASN A 306 -3.01 -5.23 -24.22
C ASN A 306 -2.54 -4.45 -25.48
N PHE A 307 -1.51 -3.61 -25.33
CA PHE A 307 -1.04 -2.75 -26.42
C PHE A 307 -0.15 -3.50 -27.41
N HIS A 308 -0.39 -3.26 -28.71
CA HIS A 308 0.51 -3.61 -29.82
C HIS A 308 0.71 -2.40 -30.74
N HIS A 309 1.96 -2.12 -31.12
CA HIS A 309 2.27 -0.94 -31.92
C HIS A 309 1.75 -1.06 -33.37
N PRO A 310 0.95 -0.10 -33.88
CA PRO A 310 0.18 -0.26 -35.12
C PRO A 310 1.03 -0.39 -36.39
N HIS A 311 2.28 0.09 -36.35
CA HIS A 311 3.22 0.05 -37.48
C HIS A 311 4.17 -1.17 -37.46
N TYR A 312 4.02 -2.12 -36.53
CA TYR A 312 4.91 -3.28 -36.41
C TYR A 312 4.15 -4.61 -36.41
N SER A 313 4.74 -5.64 -37.01
CA SER A 313 4.16 -6.99 -36.98
C SER A 313 5.18 -8.11 -37.11
N LEU A 314 4.97 -9.18 -36.34
CA LEU A 314 5.60 -10.49 -36.51
C LEU A 314 5.30 -11.16 -37.87
N LYS A 315 4.25 -10.71 -38.57
CA LYS A 315 3.84 -11.23 -39.89
C LYS A 315 4.44 -10.44 -41.06
N ALA A 316 4.97 -9.25 -40.80
CA ALA A 316 5.63 -8.44 -41.82
C ALA A 316 7.12 -8.81 -41.90
N PRO A 317 7.73 -8.84 -43.10
CA PRO A 317 9.16 -9.10 -43.23
C PRO A 317 9.98 -7.95 -42.65
N GLY A 318 11.00 -8.26 -41.85
CA GLY A 318 11.94 -7.27 -41.33
C GLY A 318 12.92 -7.84 -40.29
N ASP A 319 13.96 -7.04 -40.04
CA ASP A 319 15.13 -7.33 -39.22
C ASP A 319 15.17 -6.49 -37.92
N ILE A 320 14.14 -5.68 -37.67
CA ILE A 320 14.05 -4.78 -36.52
C ILE A 320 13.98 -5.62 -35.25
N ARG A 321 15.06 -5.61 -34.48
CA ARG A 321 15.21 -6.39 -33.25
C ARG A 321 14.35 -5.83 -32.13
N VAL A 322 13.69 -6.74 -31.42
CA VAL A 322 12.83 -6.47 -30.28
C VAL A 322 13.23 -7.43 -29.16
N THR A 323 13.37 -6.91 -27.93
CA THR A 323 13.52 -7.75 -26.74
C THR A 323 12.22 -7.78 -25.96
N ALA A 324 11.73 -8.98 -25.63
CA ALA A 324 10.65 -9.18 -24.67
C ALA A 324 11.21 -9.07 -23.25
N LEU A 325 10.65 -8.18 -22.41
CA LEU A 325 11.10 -7.97 -21.03
C LEU A 325 9.99 -8.27 -20.02
N ASP A 326 10.41 -8.72 -18.84
CA ASP A 326 9.54 -9.12 -17.73
C ASP A 326 9.86 -8.31 -16.46
N ALA A 327 8.84 -7.65 -15.88
CA ALA A 327 8.95 -6.85 -14.67
C ALA A 327 8.84 -7.71 -13.40
N ASN A 328 9.96 -7.91 -12.72
CA ASN A 328 10.06 -8.83 -11.58
C ASN A 328 9.06 -8.55 -10.45
N ALA A 329 8.14 -9.50 -10.22
CA ALA A 329 7.16 -9.49 -9.13
C ALA A 329 6.35 -8.18 -9.07
N ALA A 330 5.74 -7.80 -10.20
CA ALA A 330 4.96 -6.57 -10.36
C ALA A 330 3.92 -6.36 -9.23
N TYR A 331 3.15 -7.41 -8.88
CA TYR A 331 2.16 -7.34 -7.79
C TYR A 331 2.78 -7.09 -6.40
N LEU A 332 3.94 -7.71 -6.08
CA LEU A 332 4.66 -7.43 -4.83
C LEU A 332 5.16 -5.98 -4.78
N SER A 333 5.53 -5.40 -5.92
CA SER A 333 5.85 -3.98 -6.02
C SER A 333 4.59 -3.11 -5.84
N ALA A 334 3.46 -3.53 -6.42
CA ALA A 334 2.18 -2.83 -6.38
C ALA A 334 1.46 -2.83 -5.02
N LEU A 335 1.85 -3.69 -4.07
CA LEU A 335 1.44 -3.55 -2.66
C LEU A 335 1.84 -2.18 -2.06
N LYS A 336 2.73 -1.42 -2.72
CA LYS A 336 2.93 0.00 -2.47
C LYS A 336 1.97 0.83 -3.34
N CYS A 337 0.71 0.85 -2.94
CA CYS A 337 -0.37 1.68 -3.47
C CYS A 337 -1.02 2.46 -2.33
N TRP A 338 -1.72 3.56 -2.65
CA TRP A 338 -2.62 4.22 -1.70
C TRP A 338 -3.83 3.32 -1.46
N LEU A 339 -4.10 2.97 -0.19
CA LEU A 339 -5.24 2.14 0.18
C LEU A 339 -6.17 2.89 1.15
N PRO A 340 -7.50 2.91 0.91
CA PRO A 340 -8.49 3.51 1.81
C PRO A 340 -8.60 2.72 3.12
N ILE A 341 -8.38 3.40 4.25
CA ILE A 341 -8.38 2.77 5.59
C ILE A 341 -9.73 2.86 6.32
N GLY A 342 -10.63 3.76 5.90
CA GLY A 342 -11.94 3.99 6.52
C GLY A 342 -13.11 3.47 5.68
N LYS A 343 -14.33 3.91 6.02
CA LYS A 343 -15.51 3.77 5.16
C LYS A 343 -15.33 4.65 3.93
N LEU A 344 -15.68 4.14 2.74
CA LEU A 344 -15.78 4.97 1.54
C LEU A 344 -16.97 5.94 1.65
N GLU A 345 -16.73 7.20 1.34
CA GLU A 345 -17.75 8.23 1.26
C GLU A 345 -18.03 8.57 -0.21
N HIS A 346 -19.29 8.87 -0.53
CA HIS A 346 -19.67 9.39 -1.84
C HIS A 346 -19.39 10.90 -1.93
N HIS A 347 -18.77 11.32 -3.03
CA HIS A 347 -18.47 12.71 -3.34
C HIS A 347 -18.77 12.98 -4.82
N THR A 348 -19.47 14.06 -5.13
CA THR A 348 -19.80 14.47 -6.50
C THR A 348 -18.70 15.33 -7.12
N GLY A 349 -18.55 15.26 -8.45
CA GLY A 349 -17.52 15.99 -9.18
C GLY A 349 -16.10 15.63 -8.71
N SER A 350 -15.26 16.66 -8.59
CA SER A 350 -13.86 16.56 -8.17
C SER A 350 -13.65 16.41 -6.65
N ASP A 351 -14.68 16.58 -5.81
CA ASP A 351 -14.51 16.77 -4.36
C ASP A 351 -13.99 15.51 -3.63
N GLY A 352 -14.13 14.34 -4.26
CA GLY A 352 -13.54 13.08 -3.78
C GLY A 352 -12.06 12.89 -4.12
N VAL A 353 -11.45 13.79 -4.91
CA VAL A 353 -10.09 13.69 -5.45
C VAL A 353 -9.11 14.53 -4.60
N ASP A 354 -8.65 13.96 -3.49
CA ASP A 354 -7.63 14.56 -2.61
C ASP A 354 -6.38 13.66 -2.53
N PRO A 355 -5.14 14.20 -2.51
CA PRO A 355 -3.91 13.40 -2.50
C PRO A 355 -3.78 12.37 -1.36
N LYS A 356 -4.47 12.58 -0.23
CA LYS A 356 -4.51 11.71 0.96
C LYS A 356 -5.74 10.80 0.99
N ARG A 357 -6.64 10.89 0.01
CA ARG A 357 -7.80 9.98 -0.16
C ARG A 357 -7.51 8.91 -1.20
N SER A 358 -8.29 7.84 -1.21
CA SER A 358 -8.19 6.79 -2.24
C SER A 358 -9.48 5.97 -2.30
N GLY A 359 -9.69 5.23 -3.39
CA GLY A 359 -10.90 4.47 -3.69
C GLY A 359 -11.15 4.37 -5.19
N VAL A 360 -12.40 4.59 -5.63
CA VAL A 360 -12.82 4.52 -7.04
C VAL A 360 -13.54 5.79 -7.50
N HIS A 361 -13.47 6.06 -8.81
CA HIS A 361 -13.94 7.30 -9.43
C HIS A 361 -14.65 7.02 -10.76
N LEU A 362 -15.82 7.62 -10.99
CA LEU A 362 -16.46 7.64 -12.30
C LEU A 362 -15.87 8.81 -13.10
N ILE A 363 -15.24 8.49 -14.23
CA ILE A 363 -14.67 9.52 -15.11
C ILE A 363 -15.21 9.40 -16.54
N THR A 364 -15.25 10.51 -17.27
CA THR A 364 -15.09 10.49 -18.73
C THR A 364 -13.61 10.79 -19.03
N PRO A 365 -12.87 9.88 -19.68
CA PRO A 365 -11.49 10.13 -20.03
C PRO A 365 -11.39 11.12 -21.20
N ALA A 366 -10.27 11.84 -21.25
CA ALA A 366 -9.88 12.60 -22.43
C ALA A 366 -9.44 11.66 -23.57
N GLN A 367 -9.33 12.20 -24.78
CA GLN A 367 -8.81 11.44 -25.92
C GLN A 367 -7.31 11.14 -25.72
N TRP A 368 -6.88 9.92 -26.04
CA TRP A 368 -5.48 9.55 -26.13
C TRP A 368 -4.98 9.73 -27.58
N PRO A 369 -4.10 10.71 -27.87
CA PRO A 369 -3.69 11.02 -29.24
C PRO A 369 -2.41 10.27 -29.68
N HIS A 370 -1.89 9.34 -28.87
CA HIS A 370 -0.59 8.68 -29.10
C HIS A 370 -0.76 7.19 -29.48
N PRO A 371 -1.15 6.84 -30.72
CA PRO A 371 -1.32 5.45 -31.14
C PRO A 371 -0.01 4.64 -31.17
N HIS A 372 1.14 5.29 -30.98
CA HIS A 372 2.47 4.70 -30.87
C HIS A 372 2.88 4.43 -29.41
N LEU A 373 2.04 4.77 -28.43
CA LEU A 373 2.23 4.49 -27.00
C LEU A 373 1.04 3.70 -26.44
N PRO A 374 1.26 2.83 -25.44
CA PRO A 374 0.16 2.22 -24.70
C PRO A 374 -0.76 3.29 -24.11
N ASP A 375 -2.07 3.14 -24.30
CA ASP A 375 -3.06 3.96 -23.60
C ASP A 375 -2.95 3.68 -22.07
N PRO A 376 -2.92 4.71 -21.20
CA PRO A 376 -2.97 4.54 -19.76
C PRO A 376 -4.24 3.85 -19.22
N LEU A 377 -5.29 3.72 -20.03
CA LEU A 377 -6.50 2.93 -19.75
C LEU A 377 -6.46 1.51 -20.30
N GLY A 378 -5.38 1.10 -21.00
CA GLY A 378 -5.33 -0.19 -21.69
C GLY A 378 -6.21 -0.23 -22.93
N ASP A 379 -6.60 -1.44 -23.34
CA ASP A 379 -7.25 -1.70 -24.63
C ASP A 379 -8.78 -1.57 -24.52
N ARG A 380 -9.26 -0.32 -24.45
CA ARG A 380 -10.70 0.00 -24.31
C ARG A 380 -11.30 0.44 -25.65
N GLU A 381 -12.24 -0.34 -26.17
CA GLU A 381 -13.00 -0.01 -27.39
C GLU A 381 -14.19 0.93 -27.12
N GLU A 382 -14.85 0.79 -25.96
CA GLU A 382 -16.07 1.55 -25.64
C GLU A 382 -15.76 3.03 -25.31
N PRO A 383 -16.56 3.99 -25.82
CA PRO A 383 -16.44 5.40 -25.45
C PRO A 383 -17.16 5.73 -24.14
N GLY A 384 -17.19 7.01 -23.75
CA GLY A 384 -17.98 7.49 -22.63
C GLY A 384 -17.39 7.19 -21.24
N ALA A 385 -18.23 7.31 -20.21
CA ALA A 385 -17.80 7.24 -18.82
C ALA A 385 -17.55 5.81 -18.32
N LEU A 386 -16.63 5.64 -17.37
CA LEU A 386 -16.28 4.37 -16.74
C LEU A 386 -15.78 4.57 -15.30
N TRP A 387 -15.95 3.55 -14.46
CA TRP A 387 -15.37 3.52 -13.11
C TRP A 387 -13.93 3.02 -13.16
N ILE A 388 -13.01 3.79 -12.60
CA ILE A 388 -11.59 3.43 -12.43
C ILE A 388 -11.16 3.55 -10.97
N THR A 389 -10.00 3.01 -10.64
CA THR A 389 -9.39 3.22 -9.32
C THR A 389 -8.59 4.52 -9.24
N ASP A 390 -8.37 5.01 -8.03
CA ASP A 390 -7.48 6.14 -7.71
C ASP A 390 -6.04 5.92 -8.25
N ALA A 391 -5.55 4.68 -8.32
CA ALA A 391 -4.24 4.38 -8.90
C ALA A 391 -4.16 4.73 -10.40
N THR A 392 -5.23 4.46 -11.16
CA THR A 392 -5.37 4.83 -12.57
C THR A 392 -5.62 6.33 -12.72
N LEU A 393 -6.45 6.94 -11.85
CA LEU A 393 -6.72 8.39 -11.89
C LEU A 393 -5.44 9.20 -11.63
N ARG A 394 -4.61 8.78 -10.67
CA ARG A 394 -3.29 9.35 -10.39
C ARG A 394 -2.25 9.12 -11.49
N LEU A 395 -2.49 8.18 -12.42
CA LEU A 395 -1.72 8.10 -13.67
C LEU A 395 -2.23 9.17 -14.64
N LEU A 396 -3.52 9.18 -14.98
CA LEU A 396 -4.10 10.12 -15.93
C LEU A 396 -3.79 11.59 -15.58
N LEU A 397 -4.07 12.01 -14.34
CA LEU A 397 -3.80 13.38 -13.84
C LEU A 397 -2.31 13.75 -13.88
N ARG A 398 -1.40 12.77 -13.88
CA ARG A 398 0.05 12.99 -14.03
C ARG A 398 0.41 13.19 -15.50
N LEU A 399 -0.21 12.45 -16.40
CA LEU A 399 0.04 12.52 -17.85
C LEU A 399 -0.58 13.78 -18.48
N SER A 400 -1.67 14.29 -17.92
CA SER A 400 -2.23 15.60 -18.24
C SER A 400 -1.55 16.77 -17.52
N GLY A 401 -0.65 16.49 -16.57
CA GLY A 401 0.14 17.52 -15.90
C GLY A 401 1.15 18.17 -16.84
N PRO A 402 1.55 19.45 -16.61
CA PRO A 402 2.36 20.24 -17.55
C PRO A 402 3.77 19.68 -17.83
N LYS A 403 4.25 18.76 -16.99
CA LYS A 403 5.51 18.02 -17.21
C LYS A 403 5.42 16.94 -18.30
N TYR A 404 4.21 16.46 -18.60
CA TYR A 404 3.97 15.34 -19.53
C TYR A 404 3.14 15.78 -20.73
N GLY A 405 2.02 16.49 -20.52
CA GLY A 405 1.19 17.08 -21.58
C GLY A 405 0.69 16.08 -22.64
N LEU A 406 0.48 14.81 -22.27
CA LEU A 406 0.16 13.75 -23.24
C LEU A 406 -1.33 13.65 -23.58
N THR A 407 -2.21 14.14 -22.71
CA THR A 407 -3.67 14.11 -22.86
C THR A 407 -4.28 15.18 -21.95
N ASP A 408 -5.53 15.55 -22.18
CA ASP A 408 -6.26 16.48 -21.29
C ASP A 408 -6.63 15.80 -19.96
N PRO A 409 -6.90 16.54 -18.87
CA PRO A 409 -7.35 15.94 -17.62
C PRO A 409 -8.72 15.25 -17.80
N PRO A 410 -8.94 14.05 -17.24
CA PRO A 410 -10.23 13.38 -17.28
C PRO A 410 -11.28 14.16 -16.49
N THR A 411 -12.52 14.17 -16.99
CA THR A 411 -13.66 14.74 -16.26
C THR A 411 -14.11 13.76 -15.19
N VAL A 412 -14.02 14.13 -13.92
CA VAL A 412 -14.48 13.31 -12.78
C VAL A 412 -15.92 13.70 -12.44
N HIS A 413 -16.83 12.72 -12.46
CA HIS A 413 -18.27 12.93 -12.24
C HIS A 413 -18.69 12.65 -10.80
N GLU A 414 -18.11 11.61 -10.20
CA GLU A 414 -18.34 11.21 -8.82
C GLU A 414 -17.22 10.27 -8.34
N SER A 415 -17.15 10.07 -7.03
CA SER A 415 -16.07 9.33 -6.36
C SER A 415 -16.59 8.60 -5.12
N TRP A 416 -16.06 7.41 -4.85
CA TRP A 416 -16.20 6.71 -3.58
C TRP A 416 -14.82 6.54 -2.94
N THR A 417 -14.46 7.43 -2.00
CA THR A 417 -13.11 7.45 -1.40
C THR A 417 -13.15 7.63 0.11
N SER A 418 -12.13 7.10 0.80
CA SER A 418 -11.86 7.43 2.21
C SER A 418 -10.48 8.07 2.36
N GLY A 419 -10.16 8.60 3.54
CA GLY A 419 -8.75 8.83 3.91
C GLY A 419 -7.94 7.54 3.75
N ALA A 420 -6.71 7.66 3.24
CA ALA A 420 -5.92 6.55 2.71
C ALA A 420 -4.44 6.65 3.10
N THR A 421 -3.66 5.59 2.85
CA THR A 421 -2.20 5.67 3.01
C THR A 421 -1.43 4.69 2.12
N GLU A 422 -0.37 5.20 1.48
CA GLU A 422 0.61 4.43 0.70
C GLU A 422 1.48 3.47 1.56
N ASN A 423 1.43 3.63 2.88
CA ASN A 423 2.23 2.86 3.83
C ASN A 423 1.44 1.71 4.49
N PHE A 424 0.25 1.36 3.97
CA PHE A 424 -0.60 0.38 4.64
C PHE A 424 0.03 -1.02 4.61
N LEU A 425 0.39 -1.54 3.42
CA LEU A 425 1.02 -2.85 3.26
C LEU A 425 2.56 -2.81 3.23
N ASP A 426 3.19 -1.63 3.31
CA ASP A 426 4.63 -1.48 3.07
C ASP A 426 5.53 -2.28 4.05
N ALA A 427 5.03 -2.61 5.24
CA ALA A 427 5.74 -3.49 6.18
C ALA A 427 5.75 -4.96 5.72
N LEU A 428 4.58 -5.54 5.43
CA LEU A 428 4.45 -6.88 4.82
C LEU A 428 5.25 -6.97 3.51
N ARG A 429 5.10 -5.95 2.66
CA ARG A 429 5.83 -5.83 1.39
C ARG A 429 7.34 -5.86 1.58
N LYS A 430 7.89 -5.24 2.63
CA LYS A 430 9.32 -5.27 2.96
C LYS A 430 9.78 -6.65 3.41
N VAL A 431 9.01 -7.35 4.24
CA VAL A 431 9.33 -8.73 4.67
C VAL A 431 9.38 -9.67 3.46
N LEU A 432 8.32 -9.68 2.64
CA LEU A 432 8.24 -10.52 1.45
C LEU A 432 9.30 -10.14 0.40
N ALA A 433 9.61 -8.85 0.23
CA ALA A 433 10.68 -8.40 -0.66
C ALA A 433 12.07 -8.87 -0.19
N ALA A 434 12.37 -8.74 1.11
CA ALA A 434 13.64 -9.18 1.68
C ALA A 434 13.83 -10.70 1.61
N ALA A 435 12.80 -11.48 1.97
CA ALA A 435 12.84 -12.94 1.84
C ALA A 435 13.07 -13.39 0.40
N ARG A 436 12.45 -12.73 -0.59
CA ARG A 436 12.71 -12.98 -2.02
C ARG A 436 14.11 -12.54 -2.45
N GLU A 437 14.64 -11.45 -1.91
CA GLU A 437 15.99 -10.95 -2.22
C GLU A 437 17.07 -11.92 -1.71
N THR A 438 16.93 -12.42 -0.47
CA THR A 438 17.76 -13.49 0.09
C THR A 438 17.67 -14.78 -0.74
N ALA A 439 16.45 -15.26 -1.02
CA ALA A 439 16.25 -16.49 -1.80
C ALA A 439 16.88 -16.40 -3.22
N LEU A 440 16.80 -15.24 -3.88
CA LEU A 440 17.46 -15.00 -5.16
C LEU A 440 18.99 -14.99 -5.08
N ALA A 441 19.56 -14.53 -3.96
CA ALA A 441 21.02 -14.48 -3.76
C ALA A 441 21.58 -15.86 -3.38
N GLU A 442 20.81 -16.68 -2.68
CA GLU A 442 21.18 -18.02 -2.22
C GLU A 442 20.83 -19.13 -3.22
N GLY A 443 19.99 -18.83 -4.22
CA GLY A 443 19.53 -19.80 -5.22
C GLY A 443 18.32 -20.65 -4.78
N ASP A 444 17.67 -20.28 -3.68
CA ASP A 444 16.53 -20.99 -3.12
C ASP A 444 15.25 -20.76 -3.95
N ALA A 445 15.02 -21.68 -4.90
CA ALA A 445 13.83 -21.70 -5.72
C ALA A 445 12.54 -21.99 -4.92
N ILE A 446 12.63 -22.68 -3.78
CA ILE A 446 11.47 -23.04 -2.94
C ILE A 446 10.97 -21.80 -2.23
N THR A 447 11.86 -21.05 -1.55
CA THR A 447 11.49 -19.79 -0.90
C THR A 447 11.05 -18.74 -1.93
N GLU A 448 11.66 -18.62 -3.12
CA GLU A 448 11.16 -17.70 -4.15
C GLU A 448 9.74 -18.07 -4.61
N ALA A 449 9.50 -19.35 -4.92
CA ALA A 449 8.18 -19.81 -5.37
C ALA A 449 7.11 -19.70 -4.27
N TYR A 450 7.48 -19.97 -3.02
CA TYR A 450 6.61 -19.84 -1.86
C TYR A 450 6.27 -18.37 -1.54
N VAL A 451 7.26 -17.47 -1.56
CA VAL A 451 7.02 -16.01 -1.43
C VAL A 451 6.16 -15.49 -2.59
N LYS A 452 6.34 -16.02 -3.81
CA LYS A 452 5.44 -15.73 -4.94
C LYS A 452 4.02 -16.19 -4.68
N ALA A 453 3.82 -17.38 -4.12
CA ALA A 453 2.50 -17.88 -3.75
C ALA A 453 1.86 -17.02 -2.65
N MET A 454 2.62 -16.59 -1.64
CA MET A 454 2.14 -15.72 -0.56
C MET A 454 1.59 -14.39 -1.08
N TYR A 455 2.37 -13.55 -1.78
CA TYR A 455 1.86 -12.25 -2.21
C TYR A 455 0.75 -12.37 -3.28
N SER A 456 0.81 -13.38 -4.16
CA SER A 456 -0.20 -13.56 -5.20
C SER A 456 -1.54 -13.95 -4.58
N LYS A 457 -1.54 -14.92 -3.65
CA LYS A 457 -2.77 -15.35 -2.96
C LYS A 457 -3.29 -14.31 -1.98
N PHE A 458 -2.42 -13.53 -1.33
CA PHE A 458 -2.82 -12.41 -0.44
C PHE A 458 -3.67 -11.36 -1.15
N ILE A 459 -3.43 -11.09 -2.44
CA ILE A 459 -4.28 -10.17 -3.21
C ILE A 459 -5.62 -10.85 -3.52
N SER A 460 -5.59 -12.14 -3.87
CA SER A 460 -6.80 -12.95 -4.11
C SER A 460 -7.65 -13.22 -2.86
N THR A 461 -7.14 -13.04 -1.64
CA THR A 461 -8.01 -13.13 -0.43
C THR A 461 -8.93 -11.93 -0.32
N MET A 462 -8.53 -10.76 -0.82
CA MET A 462 -9.28 -9.51 -0.69
C MET A 462 -10.50 -9.43 -1.62
N GLY A 463 -10.56 -10.22 -2.69
CA GLY A 463 -11.71 -10.29 -3.59
C GLY A 463 -12.92 -11.01 -2.97
N GLU A 464 -14.00 -11.16 -3.74
CA GLU A 464 -15.23 -11.85 -3.30
C GLU A 464 -15.07 -13.39 -3.34
N SER A 465 -14.15 -13.92 -2.54
CA SER A 465 -13.82 -15.34 -2.47
C SER A 465 -14.67 -16.07 -1.42
N ILE A 466 -15.39 -17.10 -1.84
CA ILE A 466 -16.18 -17.95 -0.92
C ILE A 466 -15.30 -18.75 0.09
N HIS A 467 -14.00 -18.90 -0.21
CA HIS A 467 -13.07 -19.76 0.53
C HIS A 467 -12.12 -19.02 1.49
N ASN A 468 -11.96 -17.70 1.38
CA ASN A 468 -11.26 -16.90 2.40
C ASN A 468 -12.25 -15.94 3.06
N ARG A 469 -12.27 -15.94 4.40
CA ARG A 469 -13.16 -15.10 5.21
C ARG A 469 -12.39 -14.39 6.33
N GLU A 470 -11.22 -13.85 5.99
CA GLU A 470 -10.42 -13.02 6.90
C GLU A 470 -10.42 -11.53 6.50
N ILE A 471 -10.44 -11.22 5.19
CA ILE A 471 -10.55 -9.86 4.63
C ILE A 471 -11.43 -9.91 3.37
N GLN A 472 -12.36 -8.96 3.21
CA GLN A 472 -13.08 -8.72 1.95
C GLN A 472 -12.98 -7.23 1.59
N ARG A 473 -12.03 -6.92 0.69
CA ARG A 473 -11.64 -5.59 0.23
C ARG A 473 -11.41 -5.59 -1.30
N PRO A 474 -12.46 -5.79 -2.12
CA PRO A 474 -12.33 -5.71 -3.58
C PRO A 474 -11.79 -4.35 -4.04
N ASP A 475 -12.06 -3.27 -3.28
CA ASP A 475 -11.46 -1.96 -3.48
C ASP A 475 -9.92 -1.98 -3.39
N TRP A 476 -9.35 -2.68 -2.41
CA TRP A 476 -7.90 -2.87 -2.30
C TRP A 476 -7.35 -3.78 -3.41
N MET A 477 -8.07 -4.85 -3.77
CA MET A 477 -7.69 -5.75 -4.85
C MET A 477 -7.53 -4.98 -6.17
N HIS A 478 -8.57 -4.26 -6.60
CA HIS A 478 -8.55 -3.46 -7.83
C HIS A 478 -7.47 -2.36 -7.78
N LEU A 479 -7.26 -1.69 -6.63
CA LEU A 479 -6.21 -0.69 -6.45
C LEU A 479 -4.81 -1.29 -6.64
N ILE A 480 -4.55 -2.48 -6.10
CA ILE A 480 -3.26 -3.18 -6.25
C ILE A 480 -3.05 -3.63 -7.70
N HIS A 481 -4.07 -4.16 -8.37
CA HIS A 481 -3.98 -4.52 -9.79
C HIS A 481 -3.71 -3.30 -10.67
N SER A 482 -4.52 -2.25 -10.53
CA SER A 482 -4.37 -0.98 -11.26
C SER A 482 -3.00 -0.34 -11.04
N GLN A 483 -2.47 -0.38 -9.80
CA GLN A 483 -1.13 0.10 -9.50
C GLN A 483 -0.04 -0.73 -10.21
N ALA A 484 -0.22 -2.04 -10.37
CA ALA A 484 0.73 -2.87 -11.12
C ALA A 484 0.77 -2.48 -12.61
N TYR A 485 -0.39 -2.27 -13.23
CA TYR A 485 -0.49 -1.81 -14.62
C TYR A 485 0.08 -0.39 -14.79
N ALA A 486 -0.22 0.54 -13.87
CA ALA A 486 0.36 1.88 -13.89
C ALA A 486 1.88 1.89 -13.68
N ASN A 487 2.43 0.92 -12.93
CA ASN A 487 3.87 0.72 -12.78
C ASN A 487 4.52 0.19 -14.07
N LEU A 488 3.83 -0.69 -14.81
CA LEU A 488 4.29 -1.17 -16.12
C LEU A 488 4.24 -0.05 -17.18
N TRP A 489 3.16 0.73 -17.23
CA TRP A 489 3.06 1.93 -18.08
C TRP A 489 4.21 2.91 -17.79
N GLY A 490 4.53 3.14 -16.51
CA GLY A 490 5.68 3.96 -16.11
C GLY A 490 7.04 3.43 -16.57
N LYS A 491 7.20 2.11 -16.71
CA LYS A 491 8.39 1.51 -17.34
C LYS A 491 8.38 1.73 -18.85
N ALA A 492 7.26 1.48 -19.54
CA ALA A 492 7.13 1.70 -20.98
C ALA A 492 7.45 3.14 -21.38
N TYR A 493 6.87 4.12 -20.69
CA TYR A 493 7.16 5.53 -20.98
C TYR A 493 8.61 5.92 -20.67
N LYS A 494 9.26 5.32 -19.64
CA LYS A 494 10.69 5.52 -19.41
C LYS A 494 11.56 4.99 -20.57
N ALA A 495 11.19 3.85 -21.16
CA ALA A 495 11.88 3.32 -22.35
C ALA A 495 11.69 4.23 -23.57
N HIS A 496 10.47 4.74 -23.78
CA HIS A 496 10.18 5.72 -24.83
C HIS A 496 10.96 7.03 -24.66
N GLN A 497 11.05 7.58 -23.44
CA GLN A 497 11.87 8.76 -23.14
C GLN A 497 13.38 8.55 -23.36
N ALA A 498 13.84 7.30 -23.44
CA ALA A 498 15.22 6.94 -23.81
C ALA A 498 15.39 6.63 -25.31
N GLY A 499 14.38 6.88 -26.14
CA GLY A 499 14.41 6.68 -27.59
C GLY A 499 14.10 5.26 -28.06
N LEU A 500 13.58 4.38 -27.19
CA LEU A 500 13.16 3.03 -27.57
C LEU A 500 11.70 3.03 -28.02
N GLU A 501 11.38 2.30 -29.09
CA GLU A 501 9.98 2.12 -29.51
C GLU A 501 9.34 1.00 -28.69
N ILE A 502 8.12 1.24 -28.21
CA ILE A 502 7.33 0.24 -27.50
C ILE A 502 6.58 -0.59 -28.55
N ILE A 503 6.92 -1.87 -28.66
CA ILE A 503 6.34 -2.79 -29.65
C ILE A 503 5.08 -3.47 -29.11
N ALA A 504 5.09 -3.82 -27.82
CA ALA A 504 3.93 -4.33 -27.10
C ALA A 504 4.03 -4.04 -25.59
N MET A 505 2.89 -3.95 -24.92
CA MET A 505 2.81 -3.91 -23.46
C MET A 505 1.57 -4.69 -23.01
N MET A 506 1.76 -5.79 -22.30
CA MET A 506 0.72 -6.81 -22.10
C MET A 506 0.66 -7.28 -20.64
N GLY A 507 -0.55 -7.48 -20.12
CA GLY A 507 -0.76 -8.01 -18.78
C GLY A 507 -0.08 -7.17 -17.68
N THR A 508 0.49 -7.82 -16.68
CA THR A 508 0.99 -7.17 -15.47
C THR A 508 2.49 -6.82 -15.52
N ASP A 509 3.28 -7.51 -16.36
CA ASP A 509 4.74 -7.49 -16.31
C ASP A 509 5.46 -7.41 -17.66
N GLU A 510 4.76 -7.55 -18.79
CA GLU A 510 5.36 -7.78 -20.11
C GLU A 510 5.51 -6.51 -20.94
N LEU A 511 6.73 -6.19 -21.34
CA LEU A 511 7.09 -4.97 -22.08
C LEU A 511 8.09 -5.30 -23.19
N HIS A 512 7.72 -5.07 -24.45
CA HIS A 512 8.54 -5.42 -25.61
C HIS A 512 9.06 -4.12 -26.26
N VAL A 513 10.38 -4.00 -26.39
CA VAL A 513 11.04 -2.76 -26.85
C VAL A 513 12.09 -3.00 -27.93
N THR A 514 12.29 -2.01 -28.81
CA THR A 514 13.42 -1.99 -29.75
C THR A 514 14.72 -1.54 -29.07
N GLY A 515 15.85 -1.71 -29.75
CA GLY A 515 17.16 -1.17 -29.33
C GLY A 515 17.77 -1.86 -28.10
N ASP A 516 18.81 -1.24 -27.52
CA ASP A 516 19.34 -1.69 -26.23
C ASP A 516 18.50 -1.13 -25.08
N TRP A 517 17.90 -2.04 -24.31
CA TRP A 517 17.10 -1.72 -23.13
C TRP A 517 17.96 -1.52 -21.87
N ARG A 518 19.22 -1.96 -21.86
CA ARG A 518 20.10 -1.95 -20.67
C ARG A 518 20.57 -0.55 -20.30
N GLN A 519 20.58 0.39 -21.26
CA GLN A 519 20.72 1.83 -20.97
C GLN A 519 19.56 2.40 -20.11
N VAL A 520 18.38 1.74 -20.12
CA VAL A 520 17.16 2.20 -19.43
C VAL A 520 16.94 1.45 -18.11
N PHE A 521 17.17 0.14 -18.10
CA PHE A 521 16.91 -0.71 -16.93
C PHE A 521 18.12 -1.58 -16.60
N THR A 522 18.47 -1.64 -15.32
CA THR A 522 19.43 -2.62 -14.83
C THR A 522 18.87 -4.03 -15.00
N GLU A 523 19.67 -4.91 -15.60
CA GLU A 523 19.34 -6.32 -15.76
C GLU A 523 19.36 -7.07 -14.42
N GLY A 524 18.43 -8.00 -14.22
CA GLY A 524 18.41 -8.90 -13.06
C GLY A 524 17.00 -9.28 -12.58
N ARG A 525 16.94 -9.88 -11.38
CA ARG A 525 15.71 -10.49 -10.82
C ARG A 525 15.09 -9.72 -9.64
N GLY A 526 15.73 -8.64 -9.17
CA GLY A 526 15.24 -7.75 -8.13
C GLY A 526 14.10 -6.83 -8.60
N LEU A 527 13.33 -6.26 -7.65
CA LEU A 527 12.05 -5.56 -7.94
C LEU A 527 12.19 -4.33 -8.88
N ALA A 528 13.31 -3.61 -8.81
CA ALA A 528 13.57 -2.47 -9.70
C ALA A 528 14.10 -2.89 -11.09
N GLN A 529 14.72 -4.07 -11.16
CA GLN A 529 15.37 -4.61 -12.36
C GLN A 529 14.35 -5.18 -13.36
N MET A 530 14.81 -5.43 -14.57
CA MET A 530 14.08 -6.21 -15.58
C MET A 530 14.98 -7.32 -16.10
N LYS A 531 14.38 -8.35 -16.68
CA LYS A 531 15.05 -9.49 -17.31
C LYS A 531 14.40 -9.76 -18.67
N ILE A 532 15.10 -10.49 -19.53
CA ILE A 532 14.51 -11.00 -20.77
C ILE A 532 13.42 -12.03 -20.44
N LYS A 533 12.27 -11.94 -21.12
CA LYS A 533 11.14 -12.86 -20.96
C LYS A 533 11.30 -14.03 -21.92
N HIS A 534 11.55 -15.22 -21.38
CA HIS A 534 11.59 -16.46 -22.14
C HIS A 534 10.30 -17.26 -21.94
N SER A 535 9.76 -17.76 -23.04
CA SER A 535 8.59 -18.64 -23.14
C SER A 535 8.81 -19.60 -24.31
N ASP A 536 8.58 -20.88 -24.10
CA ASP A 536 8.77 -21.94 -25.10
C ASP A 536 7.61 -22.03 -26.10
N THR A 537 6.52 -21.29 -25.86
CA THR A 537 5.27 -21.34 -26.65
C THR A 537 4.94 -20.02 -27.36
N ALA A 538 5.43 -18.88 -26.87
CA ALA A 538 5.19 -17.58 -27.49
C ALA A 538 6.19 -17.28 -28.64
N LYS A 539 5.67 -16.84 -29.80
CA LYS A 539 6.51 -16.42 -30.94
C LYS A 539 7.20 -15.05 -30.75
N ALA A 540 6.75 -14.26 -29.78
CA ALA A 540 7.43 -13.06 -29.29
C ALA A 540 7.98 -13.40 -27.91
N SER A 541 9.24 -13.83 -27.88
CA SER A 541 9.89 -14.45 -26.72
C SER A 541 11.40 -14.23 -26.87
N GLY A 542 12.11 -13.95 -25.79
CA GLY A 542 13.54 -13.64 -25.85
C GLY A 542 13.85 -12.39 -26.66
N GLU A 543 14.76 -12.53 -27.63
CA GLU A 543 15.01 -11.56 -28.69
C GLU A 543 14.44 -12.09 -30.01
N TYR A 544 13.67 -11.26 -30.72
CA TYR A 544 13.00 -11.61 -31.97
C TYR A 544 12.99 -10.41 -32.93
N THR A 545 12.52 -10.57 -34.18
CA THR A 545 12.39 -9.47 -35.14
C THR A 545 10.95 -9.19 -35.57
N VAL A 546 10.70 -7.96 -36.02
CA VAL A 546 9.43 -7.53 -36.62
C VAL A 546 9.67 -6.79 -37.94
N GLY A 547 8.69 -6.85 -38.84
CA GLY A 547 8.62 -5.96 -39.99
C GLY A 547 7.81 -4.69 -39.72
N LYS A 548 8.12 -3.64 -40.46
CA LYS A 548 7.25 -2.45 -40.54
C LYS A 548 6.01 -2.76 -41.38
N VAL A 549 4.85 -2.39 -40.86
CA VAL A 549 3.58 -2.42 -41.57
C VAL A 549 3.32 -1.02 -42.13
N VAL A 550 3.23 -0.91 -43.44
CA VAL A 550 2.64 0.27 -44.08
C VAL A 550 1.13 0.18 -43.91
N ARG A 551 0.52 1.24 -43.38
CA ARG A 551 -0.94 1.45 -43.32
C ARG A 551 -1.28 2.66 -44.17
#